data_AF-D4L9W3-F1
#
_entry.id   AF-D4L9W3-F1
#
_cell.length_a   1.000
_cell.length_b   1.000
_cell.length_c   1.000
_cell.angle_alpha   90.00
_cell.angle_beta   90.00
_cell.angle_gamma   90.00
#
_symmetry.space_group_name_H-M   'P 1'
#
loop_
_entity.id
_entity.type
_entity.pdbx_description
1 polymer ?
#
loop_
_entity_poly.entity_id
_entity_poly.type
_entity_poly.pdbx_seq_one_letter_code
_entity_poly.pdbx_strand_id
1 'polypeptide(L)'
;MNDITEQRTMTETFAPQADSELHKIPVLKDEEELIEMSTDFNLEEFQVVRREFFAHIREPAVTFNNRKFYVNSACLTKFPHTDYVQALINPHTKILALRPCGENERGSFQWCSIGQGKRKPRQTTCTLFFLKMFDMMDWNPDHRYKMLGNIIRANGEYLIAFDLTSTEVYQRTYDAEGAKSTASRTPVYPIGWQNQFGMTLNEHKQSMLVNIFDGYAIYSIKENKAVRQSPTATVTADTVALPEGEINHERTDSTTSNYSG
;
A
#
# COMPACT_ATOMS: atom_id res chain seq x y z
N MET A 1 -48.54 3.56 -61.02
CA MET A 1 -48.73 2.24 -61.68
C MET A 1 -47.38 1.82 -62.23
N ASN A 2 -46.87 0.72 -61.65
CA ASN A 2 -45.82 -0.19 -62.12
C ASN A 2 -44.37 0.29 -62.07
N ASP A 3 -43.39 -0.56 -61.78
CA ASP A 3 -43.27 -1.70 -60.86
C ASP A 3 -41.78 -2.09 -60.88
N ILE A 4 -41.28 -2.49 -59.72
CA ILE A 4 -40.21 -3.47 -59.42
C ILE A 4 -38.94 -3.48 -60.30
N THR A 5 -37.81 -3.15 -59.67
CA THR A 5 -36.53 -3.83 -59.91
C THR A 5 -35.97 -4.28 -58.55
N GLU A 6 -35.99 -5.58 -58.30
CA GLU A 6 -35.23 -6.23 -57.23
C GLU A 6 -33.73 -6.11 -57.51
N GLN A 7 -32.95 -5.64 -56.55
CA GLN A 7 -31.55 -6.06 -56.43
C GLN A 7 -31.22 -6.41 -54.98
N ARG A 8 -30.68 -7.62 -54.89
CA ARG A 8 -30.23 -8.43 -53.77
C ARG A 8 -28.95 -7.85 -53.16
N THR A 9 -28.48 -8.49 -52.08
CA THR A 9 -27.16 -8.34 -51.39
C THR A 9 -27.10 -7.19 -50.37
N MET A 10 -26.67 -7.33 -49.11
CA MET A 10 -25.91 -8.35 -48.39
C MET A 10 -26.42 -8.44 -46.94
N THR A 11 -26.54 -9.66 -46.43
CA THR A 11 -26.53 -9.95 -44.99
C THR A 11 -25.21 -9.46 -44.39
N GLU A 12 -25.23 -8.35 -43.66
CA GLU A 12 -24.16 -7.99 -42.75
C GLU A 12 -24.21 -8.93 -41.54
N THR A 13 -23.31 -9.90 -41.56
CA THR A 13 -22.96 -10.69 -40.38
C THR A 13 -22.38 -9.73 -39.34
N PHE A 14 -23.19 -9.36 -38.35
CA PHE A 14 -22.77 -8.57 -37.20
C PHE A 14 -21.80 -9.41 -36.36
N ALA A 15 -20.50 -9.32 -36.67
CA ALA A 15 -19.46 -9.81 -35.80
C ALA A 15 -19.42 -8.90 -34.56
N PRO A 16 -19.59 -9.42 -33.33
CA PRO A 16 -19.43 -8.57 -32.16
C PRO A 16 -17.95 -8.18 -32.02
N GLN A 17 -17.70 -6.87 -31.99
CA GLN A 17 -16.39 -6.32 -31.65
C GLN A 17 -16.01 -6.76 -30.23
N ALA A 18 -15.03 -7.67 -30.14
CA ALA A 18 -14.43 -8.09 -28.89
C ALA A 18 -13.33 -7.10 -28.48
N ASP A 19 -13.72 -5.92 -28.03
CA ASP A 19 -12.82 -5.01 -27.29
C ASP A 19 -13.41 -4.74 -25.90
N SER A 20 -13.21 -5.73 -25.03
CA SER A 20 -13.34 -5.60 -23.59
C SER A 20 -12.19 -6.40 -22.98
N GLU A 21 -11.00 -5.79 -22.91
CA GLU A 21 -9.84 -6.30 -22.16
C GLU A 21 -10.08 -6.25 -20.65
N LEU A 22 -11.13 -6.91 -20.18
CA LEU A 22 -11.30 -7.27 -18.78
C LEU A 22 -11.64 -8.77 -18.77
N HIS A 23 -10.65 -9.57 -18.40
CA HIS A 23 -10.66 -11.05 -18.28
C HIS A 23 -10.48 -11.81 -19.61
N LYS A 24 -9.23 -11.88 -20.10
CA LYS A 24 -8.83 -12.99 -20.97
C LYS A 24 -8.87 -14.27 -20.14
N ILE A 25 -9.91 -15.08 -20.34
CA ILE A 25 -9.90 -16.47 -19.88
C ILE A 25 -8.70 -17.14 -20.56
N PRO A 26 -7.81 -17.81 -19.83
CA PRO A 26 -6.69 -18.51 -20.46
C PRO A 26 -7.25 -19.53 -21.47
N VAL A 27 -6.84 -19.39 -22.73
CA VAL A 27 -7.17 -20.33 -23.80
C VAL A 27 -6.04 -21.36 -23.83
N LEU A 28 -6.34 -22.60 -23.42
CA LEU A 28 -5.42 -23.72 -23.59
C LEU A 28 -5.35 -24.07 -25.09
N LYS A 29 -4.18 -24.52 -25.56
CA LYS A 29 -4.08 -25.07 -26.92
C LYS A 29 -4.70 -26.48 -26.90
N ASP A 30 -5.38 -26.86 -27.98
CA ASP A 30 -6.12 -28.13 -28.11
C ASP A 30 -5.27 -29.41 -27.97
N GLU A 31 -3.94 -29.28 -27.82
CA GLU A 31 -2.95 -30.35 -27.76
C GLU A 31 -2.48 -30.70 -26.33
N GLU A 32 -3.07 -30.10 -25.30
CA GLU A 32 -2.75 -30.40 -23.89
C GLU A 32 -3.65 -31.50 -23.29
N GLU A 33 -3.05 -32.45 -22.59
CA GLU A 33 -3.75 -33.52 -21.87
C GLU A 33 -4.53 -32.94 -20.68
N LEU A 34 -5.86 -32.91 -20.76
CA LEU A 34 -6.74 -32.38 -19.73
C LEU A 34 -7.09 -33.47 -18.70
N ILE A 35 -6.82 -33.18 -17.42
CA ILE A 35 -7.33 -33.98 -16.31
C ILE A 35 -8.65 -33.37 -15.85
N GLU A 36 -9.76 -34.06 -16.10
CA GLU A 36 -11.07 -33.64 -15.60
C GLU A 36 -11.17 -33.88 -14.09
N MET A 37 -11.44 -32.80 -13.35
CA MET A 37 -11.71 -32.86 -11.92
C MET A 37 -13.21 -33.13 -11.69
N SER A 38 -13.55 -33.76 -10.56
CA SER A 38 -14.95 -33.98 -10.17
C SER A 38 -15.73 -32.66 -10.07
N THR A 39 -17.04 -32.71 -10.30
CA THR A 39 -17.95 -31.55 -10.15
C THR A 39 -17.95 -30.92 -8.76
N ASP A 40 -17.51 -31.67 -7.73
CA ASP A 40 -17.45 -31.22 -6.34
C ASP A 40 -16.15 -30.47 -6.01
N PHE A 41 -15.20 -30.42 -6.95
CA PHE A 41 -13.94 -29.70 -6.77
C PHE A 41 -14.20 -28.19 -6.74
N ASN A 42 -13.79 -27.54 -5.66
CA ASN A 42 -13.84 -26.10 -5.53
C ASN A 42 -12.51 -25.55 -5.01
N LEU A 43 -12.33 -24.24 -5.16
CA LEU A 43 -11.09 -23.55 -4.79
C LEU A 43 -11.20 -22.82 -3.43
N GLU A 44 -12.14 -23.20 -2.56
CA GLU A 44 -12.42 -22.46 -1.33
C GLU A 44 -11.27 -22.54 -0.31
N GLU A 45 -10.64 -23.72 -0.19
CA GLU A 45 -9.51 -23.94 0.71
C GLU A 45 -8.17 -23.41 0.14
N PHE A 46 -8.16 -22.97 -1.12
CA PHE A 46 -6.96 -22.46 -1.76
C PHE A 46 -6.65 -21.05 -1.29
N GLN A 47 -5.37 -20.81 -1.00
CA GLN A 47 -4.87 -19.49 -0.67
C GLN A 47 -4.23 -18.84 -1.90
N VAL A 48 -4.55 -17.56 -2.10
CA VAL A 48 -3.83 -16.72 -3.05
C VAL A 48 -2.49 -16.36 -2.42
N VAL A 49 -1.41 -16.92 -2.97
CA VAL A 49 -0.06 -16.68 -2.47
C VAL A 49 0.26 -15.19 -2.57
N ARG A 50 0.76 -14.61 -1.47
CA ARG A 50 1.24 -13.24 -1.42
C ARG A 50 2.29 -13.03 -2.48
N ARG A 51 2.09 -12.01 -3.31
CA ARG A 51 3.02 -11.68 -4.39
C ARG A 51 4.43 -11.47 -3.85
N GLU A 52 4.57 -10.94 -2.63
CA GLU A 52 5.82 -10.67 -1.89
C GLU A 52 6.72 -11.90 -1.76
N PHE A 53 6.18 -13.11 -1.89
CA PHE A 53 6.95 -14.35 -1.82
C PHE A 53 7.67 -14.71 -3.12
N PHE A 54 7.37 -14.02 -4.23
CA PHE A 54 8.01 -14.23 -5.53
C PHE A 54 9.15 -13.22 -5.80
N ALA A 55 9.79 -13.29 -6.97
CA ALA A 55 10.86 -12.37 -7.34
C ALA A 55 10.33 -11.04 -7.94
N HIS A 56 10.64 -9.92 -7.28
CA HIS A 56 10.04 -8.59 -7.56
C HIS A 56 10.71 -7.76 -8.65
N ILE A 57 11.21 -8.38 -9.71
CA ILE A 57 12.05 -7.67 -10.70
C ILE A 57 11.21 -6.66 -11.51
N ARG A 58 9.96 -7.00 -11.83
CA ARG A 58 9.08 -6.22 -12.70
C ARG A 58 7.93 -5.53 -11.98
N GLU A 59 7.80 -5.75 -10.67
CA GLU A 59 6.77 -5.11 -9.87
C GLU A 59 7.25 -3.75 -9.36
N PRO A 60 6.43 -2.69 -9.43
CA PRO A 60 6.74 -1.42 -8.79
C PRO A 60 7.11 -1.65 -7.32
N ALA A 61 8.22 -1.08 -6.87
CA ALA A 61 8.62 -1.19 -5.48
C ALA A 61 9.25 0.12 -4.99
N VAL A 62 9.02 0.40 -3.71
CA VAL A 62 9.64 1.51 -2.99
C VAL A 62 10.56 0.96 -1.91
N THR A 63 11.61 1.70 -1.58
CA THR A 63 12.57 1.31 -0.55
C THR A 63 12.97 2.50 0.31
N PHE A 64 12.96 2.27 1.62
CA PHE A 64 13.60 3.12 2.61
C PHE A 64 14.87 2.43 3.13
N ASN A 65 15.99 3.13 3.08
CA ASN A 65 17.26 2.62 3.58
C ASN A 65 18.21 3.78 3.91
N ASN A 66 18.75 3.82 5.13
CA ASN A 66 19.74 4.82 5.55
C ASN A 66 19.30 6.26 5.21
N ARG A 67 18.07 6.65 5.62
CA ARG A 67 17.45 7.97 5.36
C ARG A 67 17.24 8.31 3.88
N LYS A 68 17.41 7.34 2.98
CA LYS A 68 17.13 7.49 1.55
C LYS A 68 15.81 6.83 1.20
N PHE A 69 15.13 7.46 0.25
CA PHE A 69 13.91 7.01 -0.38
C PHE A 69 14.17 6.82 -1.87
N TYR A 70 13.75 5.68 -2.42
CA TYR A 70 13.86 5.41 -3.85
C TYR A 70 12.89 4.35 -4.31
N VAL A 71 12.60 4.38 -5.61
CA VAL A 71 11.82 3.36 -6.31
C VAL A 71 12.74 2.42 -7.10
N ASN A 72 12.21 1.30 -7.57
CA ASN A 72 12.89 0.49 -8.59
C ASN A 72 12.53 0.96 -10.01
N SER A 73 13.16 0.34 -11.02
CA SER A 73 12.93 0.71 -12.43
C SER A 73 11.50 0.40 -12.90
N ALA A 74 10.82 -0.57 -12.29
CA ALA A 74 9.44 -0.90 -12.65
C ALA A 74 8.50 0.29 -12.43
N CYS A 75 8.71 1.11 -11.39
CA CYS A 75 7.95 2.35 -11.19
C CYS A 75 8.11 3.32 -12.37
N LEU A 76 9.34 3.47 -12.89
CA LEU A 76 9.61 4.36 -14.04
C LEU A 76 9.01 3.80 -15.33
N THR A 77 9.00 2.47 -15.50
CA THR A 77 8.34 1.82 -16.65
C THR A 77 6.83 2.05 -16.65
N LYS A 78 6.18 2.15 -15.48
CA LYS A 78 4.75 2.46 -15.38
C LYS A 78 4.43 3.91 -15.73
N PHE A 79 5.38 4.83 -15.53
CA PHE A 79 5.24 6.25 -15.86
C PHE A 79 6.43 6.73 -16.73
N PRO A 80 6.43 6.36 -18.03
CA PRO A 80 7.58 6.54 -18.90
C PRO A 80 7.93 8.01 -19.19
N HIS A 81 6.97 8.92 -19.04
CA HIS A 81 7.12 10.36 -19.33
C HIS A 81 7.11 11.26 -18.08
N THR A 82 7.28 10.68 -16.90
CA THR A 82 7.14 11.41 -15.63
C THR A 82 8.48 11.48 -14.91
N ASP A 83 9.09 12.66 -14.80
CA ASP A 83 10.37 12.83 -14.09
C ASP A 83 10.22 13.32 -12.65
N TYR A 84 9.06 13.87 -12.31
CA TYR A 84 8.74 14.40 -10.98
C TYR A 84 7.48 13.73 -10.43
N VAL A 85 7.47 13.51 -9.12
CA VAL A 85 6.33 12.96 -8.40
C VAL A 85 6.12 13.68 -7.08
N GLN A 86 4.90 13.59 -6.55
CA GLN A 86 4.57 13.91 -5.17
C GLN A 86 4.46 12.62 -4.35
N ALA A 87 5.00 12.63 -3.13
CA ALA A 87 4.75 11.59 -2.15
C ALA A 87 3.57 11.98 -1.25
N LEU A 88 2.53 11.17 -1.25
CA LEU A 88 1.30 11.37 -0.50
C LEU A 88 1.17 10.28 0.56
N ILE A 89 1.03 10.63 1.83
CA ILE A 89 0.85 9.67 2.93
C ILE A 89 -0.56 9.82 3.50
N ASN A 90 -1.24 8.70 3.69
CA ASN A 90 -2.37 8.60 4.59
C ASN A 90 -1.91 7.95 5.91
N PRO A 91 -1.77 8.73 7.01
CA PRO A 91 -1.29 8.21 8.29
C PRO A 91 -2.24 7.22 8.97
N HIS A 92 -3.53 7.22 8.59
CA HIS A 92 -4.55 6.38 9.19
C HIS A 92 -4.55 5.00 8.52
N THR A 93 -4.65 4.97 7.18
CA THR A 93 -4.64 3.72 6.42
C THR A 93 -3.25 3.15 6.18
N LYS A 94 -2.19 3.88 6.58
CA LYS A 94 -0.79 3.50 6.37
C LYS A 94 -0.46 3.26 4.89
N ILE A 95 -0.99 4.10 4.01
CA ILE A 95 -0.71 4.06 2.57
C ILE A 95 0.21 5.21 2.19
N LEU A 96 1.27 4.89 1.45
CA LEU A 96 2.09 5.85 0.70
C LEU A 96 1.70 5.74 -0.78
N ALA A 97 1.40 6.88 -1.42
CA ALA A 97 1.19 6.95 -2.86
C ALA A 97 2.20 7.88 -3.52
N LEU A 98 2.68 7.49 -4.69
CA LEU A 98 3.45 8.34 -5.60
C LEU A 98 2.55 8.79 -6.75
N ARG A 99 2.32 10.09 -6.81
CA ARG A 99 1.52 10.75 -7.84
C ARG A 99 2.44 11.44 -8.85
N PRO A 100 2.37 11.11 -10.15
CA PRO A 100 2.99 11.88 -11.22
C PRO A 100 2.61 13.36 -11.15
N CYS A 101 3.59 14.25 -11.26
CA CYS A 101 3.33 15.69 -11.25
C CYS A 101 4.36 16.45 -12.10
N GLY A 102 4.10 17.73 -12.34
CA GLY A 102 5.04 18.66 -12.94
C GLY A 102 6.15 19.06 -11.96
N GLU A 103 7.26 19.58 -12.52
CA GLU A 103 8.41 20.05 -11.74
C GLU A 103 8.04 21.21 -10.80
N ASN A 104 7.22 22.16 -11.27
CA ASN A 104 6.88 23.37 -10.51
C ASN A 104 5.73 23.16 -9.50
N GLU A 105 5.19 21.96 -9.40
CA GLU A 105 4.12 21.68 -8.44
C GLU A 105 4.65 21.63 -7.01
N ARG A 106 3.88 22.16 -6.06
CA ARG A 106 4.29 22.19 -4.65
C ARG A 106 4.53 20.76 -4.13
N GLY A 107 5.68 20.53 -3.52
CA GLY A 107 6.04 19.23 -2.96
C GLY A 107 6.44 18.18 -4.01
N SER A 108 6.65 18.59 -5.26
CA SER A 108 7.28 17.75 -6.28
C SER A 108 8.72 17.41 -5.87
N PHE A 109 9.18 16.22 -6.25
CA PHE A 109 10.60 15.89 -6.26
C PHE A 109 10.94 15.00 -7.44
N GLN A 110 12.18 15.11 -7.91
CA GLN A 110 12.66 14.28 -9.01
C GLN A 110 12.98 12.85 -8.51
N TRP A 111 12.26 11.85 -9.02
CA TRP A 111 12.42 10.44 -8.60
C TRP A 111 13.31 9.60 -9.53
N CYS A 112 13.78 10.18 -10.63
CA CYS A 112 14.69 9.55 -11.58
C CYS A 112 15.81 10.49 -12.00
N SER A 113 16.85 9.93 -12.61
CA SER A 113 17.90 10.66 -13.31
C SER A 113 18.15 10.03 -14.67
N ILE A 114 18.73 10.80 -15.60
CA ILE A 114 19.16 10.29 -16.90
C ILE A 114 20.64 9.94 -16.80
N GLY A 115 20.99 8.69 -17.07
CA GLY A 115 22.38 8.24 -17.15
C GLY A 115 22.58 7.31 -18.33
N GLN A 116 23.58 7.60 -19.18
CA GLN A 116 23.86 6.83 -20.41
C GLN A 116 22.61 6.72 -21.32
N GLY A 117 21.86 7.83 -21.46
CA GLY A 117 20.63 7.89 -22.25
C GLY A 117 19.44 7.10 -21.71
N LYS A 118 19.56 6.45 -20.54
CA LYS A 118 18.48 5.68 -19.91
C LYS A 118 18.05 6.30 -18.59
N ARG A 119 16.74 6.32 -18.33
CA ARG A 119 16.19 6.73 -17.03
C ARG A 119 16.54 5.68 -15.97
N LYS A 120 17.05 6.14 -14.84
CA LYS A 120 17.39 5.32 -13.68
C LYS A 120 16.70 5.88 -12.44
N PRO A 121 16.21 5.03 -11.52
CA PRO A 121 15.67 5.52 -10.27
C PRO A 121 16.71 6.32 -9.49
N ARG A 122 16.27 7.46 -8.95
CA ARG A 122 17.11 8.33 -8.13
C ARG A 122 16.96 7.96 -6.65
N GLN A 123 18.08 7.90 -5.94
CA GLN A 123 18.06 7.84 -4.48
C GLN A 123 18.00 9.25 -3.91
N THR A 124 16.91 9.56 -3.23
CA THR A 124 16.66 10.87 -2.66
C THR A 124 16.82 10.81 -1.14
N THR A 125 17.71 11.64 -0.59
CA THR A 125 17.84 11.81 0.86
C THR A 125 16.57 12.48 1.39
N CYS A 126 15.96 11.92 2.42
CA CYS A 126 14.64 12.32 2.90
C CYS A 126 14.55 12.31 4.44
N THR A 127 15.54 12.89 5.13
CA THR A 127 15.71 12.75 6.59
C THR A 127 14.45 12.98 7.41
N LEU A 128 13.74 14.10 7.23
CA LEU A 128 12.53 14.39 8.02
C LEU A 128 11.36 13.45 7.68
N PHE A 129 11.17 13.15 6.40
CA PHE A 129 10.14 12.22 5.95
C PHE A 129 10.40 10.81 6.49
N PHE A 130 11.65 10.35 6.42
CA PHE A 130 12.10 9.09 6.99
C PHE A 130 11.82 9.02 8.50
N LEU A 131 12.24 10.02 9.28
CA LEU A 131 12.02 10.02 10.73
C LEU A 131 10.53 9.97 11.10
N LYS A 132 9.68 10.78 10.46
CA LYS A 132 8.23 10.76 10.70
C LYS A 132 7.59 9.43 10.34
N MET A 133 8.01 8.83 9.22
CA MET A 133 7.51 7.53 8.78
C MET A 133 7.91 6.41 9.74
N PHE A 134 9.17 6.41 10.20
CA PHE A 134 9.70 5.36 11.07
C PHE A 134 9.11 5.46 12.48
N ASP A 135 8.89 6.67 12.98
CA ASP A 135 8.14 6.90 14.22
C ASP A 135 6.68 6.42 14.10
N MET A 136 5.98 6.81 13.03
CA MET A 136 4.59 6.40 12.78
C MET A 136 4.39 4.88 12.69
N MET A 137 5.40 4.16 12.17
CA MET A 137 5.34 2.71 11.91
C MET A 137 6.06 1.88 12.98
N ASP A 138 6.69 2.52 13.97
CA ASP A 138 7.56 1.87 14.95
C ASP A 138 8.65 0.99 14.27
N TRP A 139 9.31 1.56 13.27
CA TRP A 139 10.35 0.87 12.49
C TRP A 139 11.76 1.17 13.02
N ASN A 140 12.63 0.16 12.96
CA ASN A 140 14.04 0.32 13.28
C ASN A 140 14.77 1.04 12.11
N PRO A 141 15.35 2.24 12.34
CA PRO A 141 16.02 3.03 11.30
C PRO A 141 17.27 2.38 10.68
N ASP A 142 17.87 1.37 11.32
CA ASP A 142 19.01 0.64 10.78
C ASP A 142 18.64 -0.35 9.69
N HIS A 143 17.38 -0.80 9.67
CA HIS A 143 16.89 -1.79 8.71
C HIS A 143 16.53 -1.15 7.37
N ARG A 144 16.53 -1.99 6.33
CA ARG A 144 16.01 -1.63 5.02
C ARG A 144 14.59 -2.17 4.87
N TYR A 145 13.67 -1.29 4.48
CA TYR A 145 12.27 -1.61 4.26
C TYR A 145 11.96 -1.50 2.77
N LYS A 146 11.37 -2.55 2.20
CA LYS A 146 10.90 -2.56 0.82
C LYS A 146 9.41 -2.92 0.80
N MET A 147 8.64 -2.23 -0.01
CA MET A 147 7.20 -2.48 -0.18
C MET A 147 6.87 -2.49 -1.66
N LEU A 148 6.01 -3.42 -2.05
CA LEU A 148 5.53 -3.52 -3.42
C LEU A 148 4.36 -2.57 -3.64
N GLY A 149 4.33 -1.99 -4.84
CA GLY A 149 3.35 -1.01 -5.26
C GLY A 149 2.35 -1.56 -6.25
N ASN A 150 1.17 -0.95 -6.29
CA ASN A 150 0.13 -1.22 -7.26
C ASN A 150 -0.23 0.08 -8.00
N ILE A 151 -0.53 -0.05 -9.29
CA ILE A 151 -1.10 1.07 -10.04
C ILE A 151 -2.56 1.19 -9.67
N ILE A 152 -2.94 2.38 -9.23
CA ILE A 152 -4.31 2.67 -8.82
C ILE A 152 -4.80 3.88 -9.62
N ARG A 153 -6.11 3.92 -9.89
CA ARG A 153 -6.77 5.07 -10.51
C ARG A 153 -7.69 5.72 -9.50
N ALA A 154 -7.50 7.00 -9.24
CA ALA A 154 -8.35 7.78 -8.33
C ALA A 154 -8.56 9.18 -8.93
N ASN A 155 -9.78 9.69 -8.89
CA ASN A 155 -10.13 11.03 -9.39
C ASN A 155 -9.64 11.33 -10.82
N GLY A 156 -9.63 10.32 -11.69
CA GLY A 156 -9.15 10.44 -13.08
C GLY A 156 -7.63 10.33 -13.25
N GLU A 157 -6.87 10.24 -12.18
CA GLU A 157 -5.40 10.17 -12.19
C GLU A 157 -4.89 8.77 -11.85
N TYR A 158 -3.71 8.42 -12.36
CA TYR A 158 -3.02 7.18 -12.04
C TYR A 158 -1.90 7.43 -11.03
N LEU A 159 -1.82 6.58 -10.01
CA LEU A 159 -0.88 6.66 -8.90
C LEU A 159 -0.18 5.30 -8.72
N ILE A 160 0.97 5.27 -8.05
CA ILE A 160 1.49 4.02 -7.45
C ILE A 160 1.21 4.06 -5.95
N ALA A 161 0.38 3.15 -5.45
CA ALA A 161 0.14 3.00 -4.01
C ALA A 161 0.95 1.85 -3.41
N PHE A 162 1.50 2.09 -2.24
CA PHE A 162 2.30 1.17 -1.44
C PHE A 162 1.66 1.03 -0.06
N ASP A 163 1.33 -0.20 0.31
CA ASP A 163 0.88 -0.53 1.65
C ASP A 163 2.10 -0.62 2.58
N LEU A 164 2.17 0.27 3.56
CA LEU A 164 3.28 0.32 4.51
C LEU A 164 3.22 -0.83 5.51
N THR A 165 2.10 -1.53 5.67
CA THR A 165 2.03 -2.70 6.55
C THR A 165 2.59 -3.95 5.88
N SER A 166 2.63 -3.97 4.55
CA SER A 166 3.12 -5.07 3.71
C SER A 166 4.62 -4.95 3.39
N THR A 167 5.47 -5.11 4.42
CA THR A 167 6.91 -4.84 4.32
C THR A 167 7.79 -6.07 4.16
N GLU A 168 8.77 -5.98 3.26
CA GLU A 168 9.98 -6.81 3.25
C GLU A 168 11.07 -6.11 4.08
N VAL A 169 11.38 -6.64 5.26
CA VAL A 169 12.39 -6.06 6.17
C VAL A 169 13.71 -6.80 6.03
N TYR A 170 14.74 -6.09 5.57
CA TYR A 170 16.10 -6.59 5.51
C TYR A 170 16.86 -6.07 6.73
N GLN A 171 17.03 -6.94 7.72
CA GLN A 171 17.71 -6.60 8.97
C GLN A 171 19.18 -6.31 8.72
N ARG A 172 19.71 -5.34 9.45
CA ARG A 172 21.13 -5.00 9.46
C ARG A 172 21.68 -5.38 10.82
N THR A 173 22.72 -6.19 10.83
CA THR A 173 23.44 -6.56 12.04
C THR A 173 24.80 -5.88 12.05
N TYR A 174 25.27 -5.54 13.24
CA TYR A 174 26.60 -5.02 13.47
C TYR A 174 27.44 -6.10 14.17
N ASP A 175 28.75 -6.12 13.91
CA ASP A 175 29.68 -6.94 14.67
C ASP A 175 29.77 -6.46 16.14
N ALA A 176 30.37 -7.28 17.01
CA ALA A 176 30.46 -7.00 18.45
C ALA A 176 31.17 -5.66 18.75
N GLU A 177 32.07 -5.24 17.86
CA GLU A 177 32.82 -4.00 17.92
C GLU A 177 32.14 -2.82 17.17
N GLY A 178 31.02 -3.05 16.48
CA GLY A 178 30.26 -2.04 15.73
C GLY A 178 30.94 -1.49 14.47
N ALA A 179 32.08 -2.05 14.07
CA ALA A 179 32.92 -1.59 12.97
C ALA A 179 32.37 -1.99 11.58
N LYS A 180 31.67 -3.12 11.46
CA LYS A 180 31.13 -3.60 10.19
C LYS A 180 29.65 -3.96 10.30
N SER A 181 28.85 -3.34 9.44
CA SER A 181 27.45 -3.69 9.27
C SER A 181 27.26 -4.70 8.15
N THR A 182 26.50 -5.77 8.39
CA THR A 182 26.05 -6.70 7.36
C THR A 182 24.54 -6.61 7.20
N ALA A 183 24.07 -6.39 5.97
CA ALA A 183 22.65 -6.46 5.66
C ALA A 183 22.27 -7.91 5.31
N SER A 184 21.23 -8.42 5.96
CA SER A 184 20.63 -9.72 5.61
C SER A 184 20.18 -9.72 4.15
N ARG A 185 20.37 -10.85 3.47
CA ARG A 185 19.82 -11.11 2.14
C ARG A 185 18.41 -11.69 2.20
N THR A 186 18.04 -12.26 3.34
CA THR A 186 16.74 -12.87 3.57
C THR A 186 15.81 -11.82 4.20
N PRO A 187 14.70 -11.45 3.54
CA PRO A 187 13.72 -10.54 4.12
C PRO A 187 12.95 -11.24 5.24
N VAL A 188 12.58 -10.45 6.25
CA VAL A 188 11.60 -10.81 7.27
C VAL A 188 10.28 -10.14 6.91
N TYR A 189 9.19 -10.88 7.00
CA TYR A 189 7.83 -10.41 6.70
C TYR A 189 7.06 -10.07 7.98
N PRO A 190 5.93 -9.35 7.90
CA PRO A 190 5.09 -9.06 9.05
C PRO A 190 4.65 -10.35 9.76
N ILE A 191 4.57 -10.30 11.10
CA ILE A 191 4.25 -11.48 11.92
C ILE A 191 2.91 -12.13 11.56
N GLY A 192 1.92 -11.32 11.15
CA GLY A 192 0.62 -11.82 10.73
C GLY A 192 0.64 -12.64 9.44
N TRP A 193 1.77 -12.73 8.74
CA TRP A 193 1.94 -13.56 7.55
C TRP A 193 2.61 -14.90 7.85
N GLN A 194 3.10 -15.08 9.08
CA GLN A 194 3.71 -16.33 9.49
C GLN A 194 2.67 -17.44 9.44
N ASN A 195 3.07 -18.61 8.91
CA ASN A 195 2.23 -19.81 8.78
C ASN A 195 1.04 -19.69 7.81
N GLN A 196 1.05 -18.71 6.88
CA GLN A 196 0.05 -18.63 5.80
C GLN A 196 0.70 -18.22 4.47
N PHE A 197 0.14 -18.68 3.36
CA PHE A 197 0.57 -18.25 2.02
C PHE A 197 -0.08 -16.93 1.60
N GLY A 198 -1.29 -16.67 2.08
CA GLY A 198 -2.04 -15.43 1.85
C GLY A 198 -3.51 -15.60 2.26
N MET A 199 -4.38 -14.78 1.67
CA MET A 199 -5.82 -14.88 1.91
C MET A 199 -6.41 -16.05 1.11
N THR A 200 -7.51 -16.64 1.59
CA THR A 200 -8.27 -17.61 0.79
C THR A 200 -8.77 -16.95 -0.51
N LEU A 201 -9.04 -17.74 -1.55
CA LEU A 201 -9.53 -17.21 -2.83
C LEU A 201 -10.82 -16.39 -2.67
N ASN A 202 -11.72 -16.81 -1.79
CA ASN A 202 -12.95 -16.09 -1.51
C ASN A 202 -12.70 -14.75 -0.78
N GLU A 203 -11.85 -14.74 0.26
CA GLU A 203 -11.45 -13.50 0.94
C GLU A 203 -10.71 -12.55 0.00
N HIS A 204 -9.86 -13.09 -0.88
CA HIS A 204 -9.16 -12.30 -1.88
C HIS A 204 -10.14 -11.61 -2.85
N LYS A 205 -11.16 -12.33 -3.34
CA LYS A 205 -12.22 -11.73 -4.18
C LYS A 205 -13.03 -10.66 -3.44
N GLN A 206 -13.40 -10.92 -2.19
CA GLN A 206 -14.17 -9.97 -1.38
C GLN A 206 -13.37 -8.70 -1.04
N SER A 207 -12.07 -8.83 -0.73
CA SER A 207 -11.22 -7.68 -0.44
C SER A 207 -11.07 -6.77 -1.66
N MET A 208 -10.97 -7.32 -2.88
CA MET A 208 -10.97 -6.53 -4.11
C MET A 208 -12.23 -5.66 -4.26
N LEU A 209 -13.41 -6.19 -3.90
CA LEU A 209 -14.68 -5.46 -4.00
C LEU A 209 -14.78 -4.29 -3.01
N VAL A 210 -14.36 -4.50 -1.76
CA VAL A 210 -14.38 -3.45 -0.72
C VAL A 210 -13.47 -2.27 -1.10
N ASN A 211 -12.28 -2.56 -1.65
CA ASN A 211 -11.34 -1.54 -2.10
C ASN A 211 -11.88 -0.69 -3.27
N ILE A 212 -12.81 -1.19 -4.09
CA ILE A 212 -13.42 -0.39 -5.17
C ILE A 212 -14.41 0.65 -4.60
N PHE A 213 -15.09 0.33 -3.48
CA PHE A 213 -16.18 1.14 -2.94
C PHE A 213 -15.69 2.35 -2.12
N ASP A 214 -14.54 2.25 -1.45
CA ASP A 214 -13.96 3.32 -0.61
C ASP A 214 -13.23 4.42 -1.42
N GLY A 215 -13.41 4.48 -2.75
CA GLY A 215 -12.86 5.54 -3.61
C GLY A 215 -11.34 5.45 -3.84
N TYR A 216 -10.68 4.44 -3.29
CA TYR A 216 -9.27 4.14 -3.50
C TYR A 216 -9.12 2.67 -3.91
N ALA A 217 -8.84 2.40 -5.19
CA ALA A 217 -8.48 1.06 -5.65
C ALA A 217 -7.10 0.61 -5.13
N ILE A 218 -6.87 0.63 -3.82
CA ILE A 218 -5.67 0.15 -3.15
C ILE A 218 -5.96 -1.29 -2.72
N TYR A 219 -5.14 -2.25 -3.13
CA TYR A 219 -5.20 -3.62 -2.62
C TYR A 219 -4.86 -3.62 -1.12
N SER A 220 -5.84 -3.41 -0.26
CA SER A 220 -5.67 -3.35 1.18
C SER A 220 -6.03 -4.72 1.78
N ILE A 221 -5.05 -5.33 2.45
CA ILE A 221 -5.21 -6.51 3.31
C ILE A 221 -6.00 -6.06 4.55
N LYS A 222 -7.06 -6.80 4.91
CA LYS A 222 -7.90 -6.48 6.07
C LYS A 222 -7.18 -6.73 7.39
N GLU A 223 -7.56 -5.92 8.37
CA GLU A 223 -7.12 -5.88 9.76
C GLU A 223 -7.28 -7.21 10.51
N ASN A 224 -6.26 -7.60 11.28
CA ASN A 224 -6.34 -8.69 12.25
C ASN A 224 -7.22 -8.27 13.44
N LYS A 225 -8.47 -8.73 13.50
CA LYS A 225 -9.29 -8.67 14.72
C LYS A 225 -8.73 -9.66 15.75
N ALA A 226 -7.92 -9.17 16.67
CA ALA A 226 -7.64 -9.88 17.92
C ALA A 226 -8.93 -9.97 18.75
N VAL A 227 -9.37 -11.18 19.02
CA VAL A 227 -10.46 -11.52 19.94
C VAL A 227 -10.09 -10.99 21.33
N ARG A 228 -10.76 -9.93 21.79
CA ARG A 228 -10.77 -9.57 23.22
C ARG A 228 -12.03 -10.17 23.83
N GLN A 229 -11.83 -11.25 24.57
CA GLN A 229 -12.77 -11.69 25.60
C GLN A 229 -12.83 -10.60 26.67
N SER A 230 -14.00 -10.03 26.90
CA SER A 230 -14.29 -9.15 28.03
C SER A 230 -14.66 -10.00 29.25
N PRO A 231 -14.02 -9.80 30.41
CA PRO A 231 -14.58 -10.21 31.69
C PRO A 231 -15.68 -9.23 32.11
N THR A 232 -16.81 -9.80 32.49
CA THR A 232 -17.96 -9.21 33.19
C THR A 232 -17.57 -8.18 34.26
N ALA A 233 -18.15 -6.98 34.19
CA ALA A 233 -18.19 -6.03 35.30
C ALA A 233 -19.65 -5.69 35.63
N THR A 234 -20.04 -6.08 36.84
CA THR A 234 -21.32 -5.86 37.51
C THR A 234 -21.63 -4.36 37.64
N VAL A 235 -22.86 -4.00 37.31
CA VAL A 235 -23.45 -2.67 37.53
C VAL A 235 -23.93 -2.57 38.98
N THR A 236 -23.49 -1.53 39.70
CA THR A 236 -24.28 -0.91 40.77
C THR A 236 -24.14 0.61 40.64
N ALA A 237 -25.28 1.25 40.42
CA ALA A 237 -25.47 2.69 40.44
C ALA A 237 -25.88 3.14 41.84
N ASP A 238 -25.40 4.30 42.28
CA ASP A 238 -26.11 5.30 43.10
C ASP A 238 -25.18 6.53 43.23
N THR A 239 -25.44 7.75 42.76
CA THR A 239 -26.51 8.77 42.98
C THR A 239 -25.89 10.01 43.68
N VAL A 240 -25.68 11.07 42.87
CA VAL A 240 -25.87 12.54 43.08
C VAL A 240 -25.63 13.17 44.47
N ALA A 241 -24.74 14.18 44.53
CA ALA A 241 -25.03 15.53 45.07
C ALA A 241 -23.83 16.50 44.98
N LEU A 242 -24.09 17.71 44.44
CA LEU A 242 -23.32 18.95 44.65
C LEU A 242 -23.84 19.65 45.93
N PRO A 243 -23.02 20.51 46.56
CA PRO A 243 -23.51 21.87 46.77
C PRO A 243 -22.46 22.98 46.49
N GLU A 244 -22.99 24.16 46.19
CA GLU A 244 -22.30 25.43 45.97
C GLU A 244 -21.99 26.18 47.27
N GLY A 245 -20.92 26.98 47.24
CA GLY A 245 -20.85 28.37 47.76
C GLY A 245 -20.59 28.61 49.25
N GLU A 246 -19.44 29.24 49.58
CA GLU A 246 -19.36 30.62 50.11
C GLU A 246 -17.89 31.03 50.41
N ILE A 247 -17.69 32.27 50.84
CA ILE A 247 -16.68 33.26 50.42
C ILE A 247 -15.78 33.78 51.57
N ASN A 248 -14.59 34.28 51.19
CA ASN A 248 -13.69 35.24 51.89
C ASN A 248 -12.97 34.75 53.17
N HIS A 249 -11.78 35.18 53.60
CA HIS A 249 -10.76 36.21 53.32
C HIS A 249 -9.39 35.49 53.52
N GLU A 250 -8.22 35.90 53.03
CA GLU A 250 -7.47 37.06 53.51
C GLU A 250 -6.12 37.12 52.77
N ARG A 251 -5.59 38.34 52.71
CA ARG A 251 -4.45 38.81 51.95
C ARG A 251 -3.22 38.83 52.85
N THR A 252 -2.10 38.25 52.43
CA THR A 252 -0.77 38.73 52.86
C THR A 252 0.21 38.66 51.70
N ASP A 253 0.62 39.85 51.26
CA ASP A 253 1.82 40.09 50.48
C ASP A 253 3.07 39.63 51.25
N SER A 254 4.04 39.06 50.53
CA SER A 254 5.45 39.31 50.84
C SER A 254 6.32 39.03 49.61
N THR A 255 6.82 40.14 49.08
CA THR A 255 7.87 40.31 48.09
C THR A 255 9.26 39.98 48.65
N THR A 256 10.08 39.25 47.88
CA THR A 256 11.55 39.41 47.73
C THR A 256 11.99 38.36 46.69
N SER A 257 12.31 38.69 45.43
CA SER A 257 13.42 39.47 44.88
C SER A 257 14.82 38.92 45.20
N ASN A 258 15.61 38.81 44.13
CA ASN A 258 17.08 38.72 44.02
C ASN A 258 17.65 37.28 43.90
N TYR A 259 18.62 36.99 43.03
CA TYR A 259 19.26 37.70 41.91
C TYR A 259 20.09 36.66 41.15
N SER A 260 20.43 36.99 39.91
CA SER A 260 21.20 36.19 38.96
C SER A 260 22.62 35.82 39.41
N GLY A 261 23.09 34.70 38.85
CA GLY A 261 24.49 34.31 38.65
C GLY A 261 24.54 33.31 37.50
#